data_AF-A0AAN9ULT6-F1
#
_entry.id   AF-A0AAN9ULT6-F1
#
_cell.length_a   1.000
_cell.length_b   1.000
_cell.length_c   1.000
_cell.angle_alpha   90.00
_cell.angle_beta   90.00
_cell.angle_gamma   90.00
#
_symmetry.space_group_name_H-M   'P 1'
#
loop_
_entity.id
_entity.type
_entity.pdbx_description
1 polymer ?
#
loop_
_entity_poly.entity_id
_entity_poly.type
_entity_poly.pdbx_seq_one_letter_code
_entity_poly.pdbx_strand_id
1 'polypeptide(L)'
;MASLSSTLGLRAASSALLDTATNHAPAYLCFHFIFAYAVLSSRPLKQWYGLDHNESPRYDLLKYGDAAVASGTITQAQLEMMRRAEAASANAVENYTFFVAAMSFATLAGLERDVINKAGLVYTIARVAYAAAYILIGHPLWCQVRGFTWWWVKKLGSGNNAETHHFREYRNGRYIRRLAVKIATNDDTARDIRNELSTLQNFESAWHVNSTVAPTGSIDEASLPQLVVAIEYCDNGTVQQLMQRLRRAGIQLPNRMLWAMFLCLGRYTPWEDVLDQVNIPALGRRVQVKLHPELRKDYIDKDLMDLLVRCQATNEQDRPLLEELQKTVEDAVARPASYYSNIPGIDPSKETDEAITGIIQNYVLNETSYFWPSDIPLPDAPDTPIALTPLNVPLPASPISPL
;
A
#
# COMPACT_ATOMS: atom_id res chain seq x y z
N MET A 1 -6.52 32.28 25.39
CA MET A 1 -6.22 32.18 23.94
C MET A 1 -5.79 30.75 23.66
N ALA A 2 -6.38 30.10 22.64
CA ALA A 2 -5.96 28.76 22.23
C ALA A 2 -4.55 28.84 21.61
N SER A 3 -3.70 27.84 21.83
CA SER A 3 -2.36 27.82 21.22
C SER A 3 -2.50 27.58 19.70
N LEU A 4 -1.55 28.08 18.90
CA LEU A 4 -1.52 27.85 17.45
C LEU A 4 -1.68 26.36 17.09
N SER A 5 -1.10 25.48 17.92
CA SER A 5 -1.21 24.03 17.80
C SER A 5 -2.60 23.47 18.04
N SER A 6 -3.41 24.05 18.93
CA SER A 6 -4.80 23.61 19.14
C SER A 6 -5.74 24.21 18.09
N THR A 7 -5.49 25.46 17.66
CA THR A 7 -6.21 26.10 16.56
C THR A 7 -6.07 25.34 15.24
N LEU A 8 -4.87 24.80 14.98
CA LEU A 8 -4.56 24.01 13.79
C LEU A 8 -4.88 22.50 13.91
N GLY A 9 -5.47 22.04 15.02
CA GLY A 9 -5.83 20.63 15.22
C GLY A 9 -4.65 19.67 15.46
N LEU A 10 -3.47 20.20 15.83
CA LEU A 10 -2.27 19.40 16.10
C LEU A 10 -2.21 18.85 17.54
N ARG A 11 -3.06 19.36 18.44
CA ARG A 11 -3.26 18.83 19.80
C ARG A 11 -4.76 18.83 20.13
N ALA A 12 -5.20 17.82 20.88
CA ALA A 12 -6.56 17.77 21.41
C ALA A 12 -6.84 19.04 22.22
N ALA A 13 -7.86 19.78 21.79
CA ALA A 13 -8.37 20.90 22.58
C ALA A 13 -9.07 20.32 23.82
N SER A 14 -9.01 21.03 24.96
CA SER A 14 -9.87 20.66 26.09
C SER A 14 -11.34 20.77 25.65
N SER A 15 -12.24 19.99 26.25
CA SER A 15 -13.67 19.93 25.87
C SER A 15 -14.35 21.31 25.89
N ALA A 16 -13.84 22.26 26.69
CA ALA A 16 -14.29 23.66 26.74
C ALA A 16 -13.84 24.52 25.52
N LEU A 17 -12.83 24.09 24.77
CA LEU A 17 -12.29 24.77 23.59
C LEU A 17 -12.77 24.17 22.25
N LEU A 18 -13.32 22.95 22.26
CA LEU A 18 -13.87 22.32 21.04
C LEU A 18 -15.07 23.10 20.47
N ASP A 19 -15.94 23.64 21.33
CA ASP A 19 -17.09 24.45 20.90
C ASP A 19 -16.67 25.81 20.31
N THR A 20 -15.48 26.30 20.67
CA THR A 20 -14.94 27.61 20.25
C THR A 20 -13.89 27.52 19.14
N ALA A 21 -13.44 26.32 18.74
CA ALA A 21 -12.46 26.16 17.67
C ALA A 21 -13.05 26.65 16.34
N THR A 22 -12.39 27.57 15.64
CA THR A 22 -12.87 28.07 14.34
C THR A 22 -12.65 27.02 13.25
N ASN A 23 -13.65 26.78 12.40
CA ASN A 23 -13.46 25.96 11.19
C ASN A 23 -12.65 26.77 10.17
N HIS A 24 -11.42 26.32 9.88
CA HIS A 24 -10.50 26.98 8.95
C HIS A 24 -10.62 26.47 7.51
N ALA A 25 -11.58 25.61 7.19
CA ALA A 25 -11.83 25.16 5.82
C ALA A 25 -11.89 26.32 4.81
N PRO A 26 -12.65 27.41 5.03
CA PRO A 26 -12.70 28.53 4.08
C PRO A 26 -11.32 29.17 3.85
N ALA A 27 -10.51 29.29 4.90
CA ALA A 27 -9.17 29.86 4.79
C ALA A 27 -8.24 28.97 3.94
N TYR A 28 -8.31 27.65 4.12
CA TYR A 28 -7.58 26.71 3.26
C TYR A 28 -8.05 26.77 1.80
N LEU A 29 -9.36 26.85 1.55
CA LEU A 29 -9.88 26.98 0.19
C LEU A 29 -9.42 28.26 -0.50
N CYS A 30 -9.42 29.39 0.21
CA CYS A 30 -8.89 30.65 -0.30
C CYS A 30 -7.39 30.57 -0.57
N PHE A 31 -6.61 30.00 0.36
CA PHE A 31 -5.18 29.82 0.17
C PHE A 31 -4.88 28.98 -1.06
N HIS A 32 -5.52 27.82 -1.22
CA HIS A 32 -5.25 26.93 -2.36
C HIS A 32 -5.71 27.51 -3.69
N PHE A 33 -6.75 28.34 -3.72
CA PHE A 33 -7.12 29.11 -4.90
C PHE A 33 -6.00 30.08 -5.30
N ILE A 34 -5.56 30.93 -4.38
CA ILE A 34 -4.50 31.91 -4.63
C ILE A 34 -3.19 31.19 -5.00
N PHE A 35 -2.88 30.10 -4.31
CA PHE A 35 -1.68 29.31 -4.54
C PHE A 35 -1.68 28.70 -5.95
N ALA A 36 -2.78 28.09 -6.39
CA ALA A 36 -2.87 27.45 -7.70
C ALA A 36 -2.87 28.46 -8.86
N TYR A 37 -3.69 29.52 -8.75
CA TYR A 37 -3.96 30.44 -9.86
C TYR A 37 -3.02 31.64 -9.92
N ALA A 38 -2.45 32.07 -8.79
CA ALA A 38 -1.54 33.22 -8.72
C ALA A 38 -0.09 32.80 -8.48
N VAL A 39 0.18 32.05 -7.40
CA VAL A 39 1.56 31.76 -6.98
C VAL A 39 2.25 30.77 -7.90
N LEU A 40 1.58 29.65 -8.25
CA LEU A 40 2.14 28.62 -9.13
C LEU A 40 2.03 28.97 -10.61
N SER A 41 1.33 30.06 -10.95
CA SER A 41 1.26 30.52 -12.33
C SER A 41 2.66 30.66 -12.91
N SER A 42 2.87 30.13 -14.12
CA SER A 42 4.14 30.30 -14.83
C SER A 42 4.31 31.72 -15.39
N ARG A 43 3.26 32.56 -15.37
CA ARG A 43 3.28 33.90 -15.97
C ARG A 43 4.34 34.83 -15.37
N PRO A 44 4.48 34.98 -14.04
CA PRO A 44 5.54 35.81 -13.48
C PRO A 44 6.94 35.38 -13.91
N LEU A 45 7.18 34.06 -14.05
CA LEU A 45 8.45 33.54 -14.56
C LEU A 45 8.66 33.90 -16.02
N LYS A 46 7.64 33.76 -16.87
CA LYS A 46 7.71 34.15 -18.28
C LYS A 46 7.96 35.65 -18.44
N GLN A 47 7.29 36.48 -17.63
CA GLN A 47 7.48 37.93 -17.61
C GLN A 47 8.91 38.29 -17.21
N TRP A 48 9.45 37.62 -16.18
CA TRP A 48 10.82 37.82 -15.72
C TRP A 48 11.85 37.54 -16.82
N TYR A 49 11.63 36.49 -17.63
CA TYR A 49 12.52 36.12 -18.73
C TYR A 49 12.17 36.76 -20.08
N GLY A 50 11.19 37.68 -20.13
CA GLY A 50 10.80 38.36 -21.36
C GLY A 50 10.12 37.46 -22.41
N LEU A 51 9.45 36.39 -21.98
CA LEU A 51 8.78 35.41 -22.84
C LEU A 51 7.25 35.49 -22.82
N ASP A 52 6.64 36.32 -21.96
CA ASP A 52 5.18 36.52 -21.91
C ASP A 52 4.74 37.46 -23.04
N HIS A 53 4.16 36.90 -24.10
CA HIS A 53 3.72 37.68 -25.26
C HIS A 53 2.24 38.07 -25.19
N ASN A 54 1.51 37.64 -24.15
CA ASN A 54 0.10 37.90 -23.87
C ASN A 54 -0.93 37.56 -24.98
N GLU A 55 -0.50 37.31 -26.22
CA GLU A 55 -1.32 36.85 -27.36
C GLU A 55 -1.85 35.44 -27.12
N SER A 56 -0.98 34.54 -26.64
CA SER A 56 -1.36 33.18 -26.27
C SER A 56 -0.49 32.63 -25.14
N PRO A 57 -0.73 33.09 -23.89
CA PRO A 57 0.15 32.79 -22.75
C PRO A 57 0.40 31.30 -22.50
N ARG A 58 -0.55 30.43 -22.91
CA ARG A 58 -0.44 28.97 -22.76
C ARG A 58 0.57 28.33 -23.72
N TYR A 59 0.85 28.96 -24.86
CA TYR A 59 1.74 28.42 -25.89
C TYR A 59 3.08 29.14 -25.95
N ASP A 60 3.33 30.15 -25.11
CA ASP A 60 4.55 30.95 -25.15
C ASP A 60 5.83 30.11 -25.03
N LEU A 61 5.89 29.13 -24.12
CA LEU A 61 7.07 28.26 -23.98
C LEU A 61 7.22 27.27 -25.14
N LEU A 62 6.11 26.89 -25.78
CA LEU A 62 6.13 25.99 -26.94
C LEU A 62 6.59 26.74 -28.19
N LYS A 63 6.15 27.99 -28.36
CA LYS A 63 6.40 28.80 -29.55
C LYS A 63 7.75 29.53 -29.51
N TYR A 64 8.12 30.06 -28.35
CA TYR A 64 9.29 30.94 -28.21
C TYR A 64 10.41 30.34 -27.36
N GLY A 65 10.15 29.26 -26.60
CA GLY A 65 11.10 28.70 -25.64
C GLY A 65 12.41 28.23 -26.28
N ASP A 66 12.33 27.38 -27.31
CA ASP A 66 13.53 26.82 -27.95
C ASP A 66 14.31 27.90 -28.72
N ALA A 67 13.62 28.87 -29.31
CA ALA A 67 14.24 30.03 -29.95
C ALA A 67 14.99 30.91 -28.94
N ALA A 68 14.43 31.11 -27.74
CA ALA A 68 15.05 31.86 -26.66
C ALA A 68 16.28 31.15 -26.04
N VAL A 69 16.32 29.82 -26.10
CA VAL A 69 17.52 29.04 -25.76
C VAL A 69 18.58 29.21 -26.85
N ALA A 70 18.18 29.11 -28.13
CA ALA A 70 19.09 29.26 -29.27
C ALA A 70 19.71 30.67 -29.35
N SER A 71 18.96 31.71 -28.99
CA SER A 71 19.46 33.10 -28.93
C SER A 71 20.30 33.38 -27.67
N GLY A 72 20.39 32.44 -26.73
CA GLY A 72 21.10 32.63 -25.46
C GLY A 72 20.36 33.52 -24.45
N THR A 73 19.09 33.85 -24.69
CA THR A 73 18.27 34.66 -23.77
C THR A 73 17.97 33.92 -22.47
N ILE A 74 17.75 32.60 -22.56
CA ILE A 74 17.58 31.71 -21.41
C ILE A 74 18.41 30.44 -21.58
N THR A 75 18.68 29.74 -20.48
CA THR A 75 19.31 28.42 -20.51
C THR A 75 18.27 27.31 -20.71
N GLN A 76 18.72 26.15 -21.18
CA GLN A 76 17.87 24.95 -21.27
C GLN A 76 17.25 24.57 -19.91
N ALA A 77 18.03 24.67 -18.83
CA ALA A 77 17.55 24.39 -17.47
C ALA A 77 16.44 25.35 -17.03
N GLN A 78 16.53 26.63 -17.41
CA GLN A 78 15.49 27.63 -17.14
C GLN A 78 14.21 27.34 -17.93
N LEU A 79 14.33 26.97 -19.21
CA LEU A 79 13.20 26.55 -20.03
C LEU A 79 12.47 25.36 -19.41
N GLU A 80 13.21 24.33 -19.01
CA GLU A 80 12.64 23.14 -18.37
C GLU A 80 12.01 23.45 -17.01
N MET A 81 12.60 24.34 -16.21
CA MET A 81 12.00 24.81 -14.96
C MET A 81 10.65 25.50 -15.21
N MET A 82 10.56 26.36 -16.23
CA MET A 82 9.30 27.03 -16.58
C MET A 82 8.24 26.05 -17.09
N ARG A 83 8.63 25.05 -17.89
CA ARG A 83 7.73 23.94 -18.31
C ARG A 83 7.24 23.14 -17.10
N ARG A 84 8.12 22.87 -16.12
CA ARG A 84 7.73 22.23 -14.86
C ARG A 84 6.78 23.10 -14.04
N ALA A 85 6.97 24.43 -14.02
CA ALA A 85 6.04 25.35 -13.35
C ALA A 85 4.66 25.37 -13.99
N GLU A 86 4.56 25.32 -15.33
CA GLU A 86 3.27 25.15 -16.03
C GLU A 86 2.56 23.87 -15.61
N ALA A 87 3.27 22.74 -15.58
CA ALA A 87 2.70 21.47 -15.17
C ALA A 87 2.32 21.44 -13.67
N ALA A 88 3.10 22.07 -12.80
CA ALA A 88 2.77 22.20 -11.38
C ALA A 88 1.50 23.04 -11.15
N SER A 89 1.33 24.13 -11.91
CA SER A 89 0.13 24.96 -11.91
C SER A 89 -1.10 24.20 -12.41
N ALA A 90 -0.98 23.51 -13.56
CA ALA A 90 -2.06 22.70 -14.12
C ALA A 90 -2.54 21.64 -13.13
N ASN A 91 -1.60 20.89 -12.53
CA ASN A 91 -1.91 19.92 -11.49
C ASN A 91 -2.61 20.56 -10.28
N ALA A 92 -2.23 21.78 -9.88
CA ALA A 92 -2.91 22.49 -8.78
C ALA A 92 -4.34 22.88 -9.10
N VAL A 93 -4.58 23.34 -10.32
CA VAL A 93 -5.91 23.72 -10.79
C VAL A 93 -6.82 22.49 -10.89
N GLU A 94 -6.33 21.39 -11.47
CA GLU A 94 -7.10 20.15 -11.65
C GLU A 94 -7.58 19.55 -10.32
N ASN A 95 -6.75 19.63 -9.27
CA ASN A 95 -7.05 19.00 -7.98
C ASN A 95 -7.72 19.94 -6.98
N TYR A 96 -7.82 21.23 -7.30
CA TYR A 96 -8.47 22.20 -6.43
C TYR A 96 -9.94 21.87 -6.20
N THR A 97 -10.67 21.44 -7.23
CA THR A 97 -12.09 21.07 -7.14
C THR A 97 -12.33 19.90 -6.20
N PHE A 98 -11.47 18.88 -6.25
CA PHE A 98 -11.52 17.74 -5.34
C PHE A 98 -11.29 18.17 -3.88
N PHE A 99 -10.31 19.04 -3.64
CA PHE A 99 -10.05 19.57 -2.29
C PHE A 99 -11.22 20.42 -1.77
N VAL A 100 -11.81 21.26 -2.63
CA VAL A 100 -13.04 22.01 -2.30
C VAL A 100 -14.15 21.07 -1.88
N ALA A 101 -14.45 20.06 -2.69
CA ALA A 101 -15.50 19.08 -2.40
C ALA A 101 -15.25 18.35 -1.08
N ALA A 102 -14.02 17.87 -0.84
CA ALA A 102 -13.66 17.17 0.39
C ALA A 102 -13.85 18.03 1.65
N MET A 103 -13.37 19.28 1.63
CA MET A 103 -13.50 20.20 2.77
C MET A 103 -14.94 20.66 2.99
N SER A 104 -15.70 20.88 1.91
CA SER A 104 -17.12 21.22 1.97
C SER A 104 -17.95 20.06 2.53
N PHE A 105 -17.75 18.83 2.04
CA PHE A 105 -18.48 17.66 2.57
C PHE A 105 -18.10 17.36 4.01
N ALA A 106 -16.83 17.48 4.40
CA ALA A 106 -16.43 17.31 5.79
C ALA A 106 -17.12 18.33 6.71
N THR A 107 -17.25 19.58 6.26
CA THR A 107 -17.96 20.63 6.99
C THR A 107 -19.47 20.36 7.05
N LEU A 108 -20.09 19.98 5.94
CA LEU A 108 -21.53 19.70 5.86
C LEU A 108 -21.94 18.46 6.66
N ALA A 109 -21.08 17.44 6.70
CA ALA A 109 -21.29 16.22 7.49
C ALA A 109 -21.07 16.43 9.00
N GLY A 110 -20.67 17.63 9.43
CA GLY A 110 -20.52 17.97 10.84
C GLY A 110 -19.31 17.31 11.51
N LEU A 111 -18.24 17.01 10.75
CA LEU A 111 -17.00 16.49 11.35
C LEU A 111 -16.44 17.48 12.37
N GLU A 112 -15.72 16.94 13.36
CA GLU A 112 -15.03 17.74 14.37
C GLU A 112 -14.06 18.73 13.69
N ARG A 113 -14.05 19.97 14.18
CA ARG A 113 -13.34 21.08 13.51
C ARG A 113 -11.82 20.90 13.55
N ASP A 114 -11.30 20.20 14.55
CA ASP A 114 -9.89 19.82 14.64
C ASP A 114 -9.47 18.84 13.54
N VAL A 115 -10.34 17.86 13.20
CA VAL A 115 -10.12 16.92 12.10
C VAL A 115 -10.06 17.67 10.76
N ILE A 116 -11.01 18.57 10.54
CA ILE A 116 -11.06 19.41 9.33
C ILE A 116 -9.81 20.30 9.23
N ASN A 117 -9.45 20.98 10.31
CA ASN A 117 -8.30 21.88 10.34
C ASN A 117 -6.98 21.13 10.13
N LYS A 118 -6.82 19.96 10.77
CA LYS A 118 -5.65 19.11 10.61
C LYS A 118 -5.53 18.58 9.18
N ALA A 119 -6.62 18.12 8.58
CA ALA A 119 -6.62 17.64 7.20
C ALA A 119 -6.23 18.76 6.22
N GLY A 120 -6.82 19.95 6.39
CA GLY A 120 -6.48 21.13 5.60
C GLY A 120 -5.01 21.54 5.74
N LEU A 121 -4.45 21.51 6.96
CA LEU A 121 -3.04 21.82 7.21
C LEU A 121 -2.11 20.80 6.52
N VAL A 122 -2.36 19.50 6.72
CA VAL A 122 -1.53 18.43 6.15
C VAL A 122 -1.53 18.50 4.62
N TYR A 123 -2.70 18.67 4.01
CA TYR A 123 -2.82 18.88 2.57
C TYR A 123 -2.04 20.12 2.11
N THR A 124 -2.14 21.22 2.86
CA THR A 124 -1.42 22.47 2.55
C THR A 124 0.09 22.26 2.53
N ILE A 125 0.66 21.64 3.57
CA ILE A 125 2.09 21.36 3.66
C ILE A 125 2.52 20.44 2.50
N ALA A 126 1.78 19.36 2.26
CA ALA A 126 2.08 18.41 1.19
C ALA A 126 2.08 19.08 -0.19
N ARG A 127 1.10 19.95 -0.47
CA ARG A 127 0.99 20.66 -1.74
C ARG A 127 2.09 21.69 -1.96
N VAL A 128 2.46 22.44 -0.92
CA VAL A 128 3.57 23.40 -1.01
C VAL A 128 4.89 22.67 -1.26
N ALA A 129 5.14 21.58 -0.53
CA ALA A 129 6.32 20.74 -0.72
C ALA A 129 6.35 20.10 -2.11
N TYR A 130 5.22 19.59 -2.59
CA TYR A 130 5.07 19.04 -3.94
C TYR A 130 5.42 20.06 -5.00
N ALA A 131 4.83 21.25 -4.93
CA ALA A 131 5.07 22.28 -5.92
C ALA A 131 6.53 22.75 -5.95
N ALA A 132 7.14 22.92 -4.77
CA ALA A 132 8.56 23.28 -4.65
C ALA A 132 9.46 22.19 -5.26
N ALA A 133 9.22 20.92 -4.88
CA ALA A 133 9.92 19.79 -5.47
C ALA A 133 9.72 19.72 -6.99
N TYR A 134 8.51 20.03 -7.46
CA TYR A 134 8.17 19.93 -8.88
C TYR A 134 8.91 20.95 -9.73
N ILE A 135 8.98 22.20 -9.28
CA ILE A 135 9.59 23.29 -10.03
C ILE A 135 11.11 23.21 -9.94
N LEU A 136 11.64 23.07 -8.72
CA LEU A 136 13.06 23.26 -8.44
C LEU A 136 13.93 22.03 -8.75
N ILE A 137 13.33 20.83 -8.76
CA ILE A 137 14.09 19.60 -8.97
C ILE A 137 14.00 19.15 -10.43
N GLY A 138 15.06 19.43 -11.19
CA GLY A 138 15.24 18.93 -12.56
C GLY A 138 15.98 17.59 -12.67
N HIS A 139 16.56 17.09 -11.56
CA HIS A 139 17.39 15.88 -11.59
C HIS A 139 16.54 14.60 -11.66
N PRO A 140 16.82 13.66 -12.59
CA PRO A 140 16.00 12.45 -12.81
C PRO A 140 15.70 11.63 -11.55
N LEU A 141 16.68 11.44 -10.66
CA LEU A 141 16.48 10.71 -9.39
C LEU A 141 15.64 11.50 -8.37
N TRP A 142 16.01 12.74 -8.07
CA TRP A 142 15.35 13.57 -7.05
C TRP A 142 13.93 13.97 -7.43
N CYS A 143 13.61 13.91 -8.73
CA CYS A 143 12.27 14.23 -9.20
C CYS A 143 11.20 13.24 -8.70
N GLN A 144 11.60 12.08 -8.17
CA GLN A 144 10.72 11.11 -7.48
C GLN A 144 10.21 11.64 -6.14
N VAL A 145 10.86 12.64 -5.53
CA VAL A 145 10.35 13.37 -4.35
C VAL A 145 8.96 13.99 -4.64
N ARG A 146 8.68 14.32 -5.92
CA ARG A 146 7.34 14.71 -6.38
C ARG A 146 6.32 13.59 -6.14
N GLY A 147 6.69 12.34 -6.43
CA GLY A 147 5.85 11.18 -6.18
C GLY A 147 5.48 11.06 -4.70
N PHE A 148 6.46 11.19 -3.80
CA PHE A 148 6.27 11.13 -2.34
C PHE A 148 5.44 12.28 -1.75
N THR A 149 5.47 13.45 -2.39
CA THR A 149 4.74 14.65 -1.94
C THR A 149 3.34 14.75 -2.56
N TRP A 150 3.12 14.12 -3.73
CA TRP A 150 1.83 14.03 -4.41
C TRP A 150 0.99 12.85 -3.95
N TRP A 151 1.59 11.68 -4.08
CA TRP A 151 1.13 10.47 -3.47
C TRP A 151 1.82 10.46 -2.13
N TRP A 152 1.06 10.67 -1.07
CA TRP A 152 1.20 9.72 0.01
C TRP A 152 1.05 8.34 -0.64
N VAL A 153 2.15 7.77 -1.12
CA VAL A 153 2.22 6.38 -1.54
C VAL A 153 1.56 5.64 -0.41
N LYS A 154 0.50 4.88 -0.70
CA LYS A 154 -0.24 4.21 0.36
C LYS A 154 0.77 3.32 1.07
N LYS A 155 1.26 3.80 2.20
CA LYS A 155 2.19 3.09 3.05
C LYS A 155 1.38 1.91 3.55
N LEU A 156 1.72 0.73 3.03
CA LEU A 156 1.04 -0.50 3.38
C LEU A 156 1.45 -0.93 4.80
N GLY A 157 2.68 -0.62 5.18
CA GLY A 157 3.21 -0.87 6.52
C GLY A 157 4.62 -0.31 6.70
N SER A 158 5.03 -0.17 7.97
CA SER A 158 6.40 0.08 8.38
C SER A 158 6.84 -1.09 9.24
N GLY A 159 7.93 -1.77 8.88
CA GLY A 159 8.63 -2.69 9.76
C GLY A 159 9.87 -2.03 10.35
N ASN A 160 10.57 -2.75 11.24
CA ASN A 160 11.86 -2.32 11.79
C ASN A 160 12.92 -2.11 10.70
N ASN A 161 12.82 -2.88 9.59
CA ASN A 161 13.87 -2.98 8.59
C ASN A 161 13.48 -2.42 7.21
N ALA A 162 12.19 -2.15 6.97
CA ALA A 162 11.73 -1.72 5.66
C ALA A 162 10.40 -0.97 5.73
N GLU A 163 10.20 -0.03 4.80
CA GLU A 163 8.88 0.52 4.52
C GLU A 163 8.27 -0.17 3.31
N THR A 164 6.98 -0.51 3.40
CA THR A 164 6.25 -1.13 2.29
C THR A 164 5.23 -0.17 1.71
N HIS A 165 5.23 -0.08 0.38
CA HIS A 165 4.58 0.97 -0.37
C HIS A 165 3.79 0.38 -1.54
N HIS A 166 2.60 0.90 -1.83
CA HIS A 166 1.78 0.44 -2.96
C HIS A 166 2.10 1.21 -4.24
N PHE A 167 2.37 0.47 -5.33
CA PHE A 167 2.67 1.01 -6.65
C PHE A 167 1.74 0.45 -7.72
N ARG A 168 1.59 1.18 -8.83
CA ARG A 168 0.94 0.72 -10.06
C ARG A 168 1.96 0.70 -11.18
N GLU A 169 2.12 -0.44 -11.83
CA GLU A 169 2.99 -0.61 -12.99
C GLU A 169 2.23 -0.23 -14.27
N TYR A 170 2.86 0.59 -15.10
CA TYR A 170 2.38 0.97 -16.42
C TYR A 170 3.42 0.62 -17.47
N ARG A 171 2.99 0.10 -18.61
CA ARG A 171 3.85 -0.14 -19.78
C ARG A 171 3.22 0.52 -20.99
N ASN A 172 3.98 1.38 -21.68
CA ASN A 172 3.49 2.16 -22.82
C ASN A 172 2.19 2.93 -22.50
N GLY A 173 2.10 3.50 -21.29
CA GLY A 173 0.91 4.23 -20.82
C GLY A 173 -0.27 3.36 -20.41
N ARG A 174 -0.23 2.03 -20.63
CA ARG A 174 -1.29 1.10 -20.22
C ARG A 174 -0.99 0.52 -18.84
N TYR A 175 -2.00 0.49 -17.98
CA TYR A 175 -1.94 -0.17 -16.67
C TYR A 175 -1.71 -1.68 -16.85
N ILE A 176 -0.75 -2.21 -16.09
CA ILE A 176 -0.40 -3.64 -16.10
C ILE A 176 -0.86 -4.32 -14.81
N ARG A 177 -0.38 -3.85 -13.65
CA ARG A 177 -0.68 -4.46 -12.34
C ARG A 177 -0.38 -3.55 -11.15
N ARG A 178 -0.81 -3.96 -9.97
CA ARG A 178 -0.42 -3.38 -8.67
C ARG A 178 0.78 -4.15 -8.09
N LEU A 179 1.65 -3.43 -7.38
CA LEU A 179 2.84 -3.95 -6.75
C LEU A 179 2.92 -3.47 -5.30
N ALA A 180 3.44 -4.32 -4.42
CA ALA A 180 3.94 -3.92 -3.11
C ALA A 180 5.45 -3.82 -3.19
N VAL A 181 5.99 -2.65 -2.82
CA VAL A 181 7.41 -2.35 -2.94
C VAL A 181 7.98 -2.10 -1.56
N LYS A 182 8.97 -2.91 -1.17
CA LYS A 182 9.73 -2.75 0.07
C LYS A 182 10.98 -1.94 -0.20
N ILE A 183 11.21 -0.92 0.63
CA ILE A 183 12.35 -0.01 0.53
C ILE A 183 13.14 -0.08 1.84
N ALA A 184 14.45 -0.30 1.74
CA ALA A 184 15.37 -0.28 2.88
C ALA A 184 15.36 1.08 3.57
N THR A 185 15.35 1.11 4.90
CA THR A 185 15.40 2.37 5.65
C THR A 185 16.83 2.87 5.87
N ASN A 186 17.83 1.97 5.82
CA ASN A 186 19.26 2.25 5.94
C ASN A 186 20.14 1.15 5.29
N ASP A 187 21.46 1.34 5.26
CA ASP A 187 22.41 0.42 4.62
C ASP A 187 22.47 -0.98 5.28
N ASP A 188 22.36 -1.06 6.61
CA ASP A 188 22.33 -2.34 7.33
C ASP A 188 21.09 -3.15 6.94
N THR A 189 19.95 -2.48 6.79
CA THR A 189 18.70 -3.11 6.35
C THR A 189 18.67 -3.46 4.87
N ALA A 190 19.50 -2.82 4.04
CA ALA A 190 19.64 -3.21 2.65
C ALA A 190 20.21 -4.63 2.51
N ARG A 191 21.11 -5.05 3.41
CA ARG A 191 21.59 -6.45 3.46
C ARG A 191 20.46 -7.42 3.82
N ASP A 192 19.64 -7.08 4.80
CA ASP A 192 18.51 -7.93 5.21
C ASP A 192 17.50 -8.10 4.07
N ILE A 193 17.24 -7.03 3.31
CA ILE A 193 16.38 -7.08 2.13
C ILE A 193 17.01 -7.93 1.00
N ARG A 194 18.34 -7.97 0.83
CA ARG A 194 18.98 -8.91 -0.12
C ARG A 194 18.78 -10.35 0.31
N ASN A 195 18.96 -10.64 1.59
CA ASN A 195 18.76 -11.99 2.14
C ASN A 195 17.29 -12.40 1.97
N GLU A 196 16.35 -11.49 2.24
CA GLU A 196 14.93 -11.71 2.00
C GLU A 196 14.64 -11.97 0.51
N LEU A 197 15.19 -11.16 -0.39
CA LEU A 197 15.04 -11.36 -1.84
C LEU A 197 15.56 -12.72 -2.29
N SER A 198 16.75 -13.12 -1.84
CA SER A 198 17.32 -14.44 -2.16
C SER A 198 16.46 -15.58 -1.63
N THR A 199 15.84 -15.39 -0.45
CA THR A 199 14.92 -16.37 0.14
C THR A 199 13.66 -16.47 -0.70
N LEU A 200 13.06 -15.34 -1.09
CA LEU A 200 11.84 -15.31 -1.90
C LEU A 200 12.06 -15.91 -3.30
N GLN A 201 13.24 -15.70 -3.90
CA GLN A 201 13.61 -16.31 -5.19
C GLN A 201 13.64 -17.86 -5.10
N ASN A 202 14.04 -18.42 -3.95
CA ASN A 202 13.98 -19.87 -3.74
C ASN A 202 12.54 -20.41 -3.65
N PHE A 203 11.54 -19.53 -3.47
CA PHE A 203 10.12 -19.87 -3.35
C PHE A 203 9.27 -19.33 -4.51
N GLU A 204 9.87 -18.93 -5.64
CA GLU A 204 9.15 -18.28 -6.76
C GLU A 204 8.02 -19.13 -7.36
N SER A 205 8.05 -20.46 -7.14
CA SER A 205 7.00 -21.40 -7.56
C SER A 205 6.02 -21.81 -6.44
N ALA A 206 6.17 -21.30 -5.23
CA ALA A 206 5.31 -21.66 -4.10
C ALA A 206 4.05 -20.78 -4.10
N TRP A 207 2.87 -21.40 -4.30
CA TRP A 207 1.58 -20.69 -4.39
C TRP A 207 1.17 -19.94 -3.11
N HIS A 208 1.83 -20.24 -1.99
CA HIS A 208 1.57 -19.63 -0.69
C HIS A 208 2.58 -18.51 -0.33
N VAL A 209 3.53 -18.21 -1.22
CA VAL A 209 4.53 -17.15 -1.03
C VAL A 209 4.35 -16.14 -2.15
N ASN A 210 4.29 -14.85 -1.81
CA ASN A 210 4.19 -13.79 -2.82
C ASN A 210 5.38 -13.86 -3.78
N SER A 211 5.09 -13.94 -5.08
CA SER A 211 6.14 -13.92 -6.09
C SER A 211 6.87 -12.59 -6.09
N THR A 212 8.18 -12.66 -6.25
CA THR A 212 9.00 -11.49 -6.55
C THR A 212 8.66 -11.03 -7.96
N VAL A 213 8.59 -9.71 -8.12
CA VAL A 213 8.40 -9.12 -9.42
C VAL A 213 9.75 -8.58 -9.86
N ALA A 214 10.39 -9.29 -10.78
CA ALA A 214 11.55 -8.75 -11.46
C ALA A 214 11.12 -7.44 -12.14
N PRO A 215 11.79 -6.31 -11.86
CA PRO A 215 11.52 -5.08 -12.56
C PRO A 215 11.77 -5.31 -14.04
N THR A 216 10.75 -5.11 -14.88
CA THR A 216 10.93 -5.24 -16.33
C THR A 216 11.70 -4.02 -16.85
N GLY A 217 13.02 -4.18 -16.85
CA GLY A 217 14.02 -3.18 -17.21
C GLY A 217 15.27 -3.40 -16.35
N SER A 218 16.46 -3.29 -16.93
CA SER A 218 17.71 -3.35 -16.18
C SER A 218 17.71 -2.25 -15.12
N ILE A 219 17.44 -2.61 -13.86
CA ILE A 219 17.76 -1.74 -12.75
C ILE A 219 19.27 -1.79 -12.62
N ASP A 220 19.94 -0.72 -13.05
CA ASP A 220 21.35 -0.54 -12.80
C ASP A 220 21.54 -0.45 -11.27
N GLU A 221 22.05 -1.51 -10.65
CA GLU A 221 22.26 -1.63 -9.20
C GLU A 221 23.06 -0.45 -8.62
N ALA A 222 23.86 0.23 -9.46
CA ALA A 222 24.63 1.40 -9.08
C ALA A 222 23.78 2.68 -8.87
N SER A 223 22.51 2.69 -9.30
CA SER A 223 21.66 3.89 -9.36
C SER A 223 20.54 3.94 -8.29
N LEU A 224 20.36 2.87 -7.51
CA LEU A 224 19.46 2.83 -6.36
C LEU A 224 20.29 2.89 -5.06
N PRO A 225 20.34 4.03 -4.34
CA PRO A 225 21.04 4.11 -3.06
C PRO A 225 20.38 3.29 -1.95
N GLN A 226 19.15 2.80 -2.15
CA GLN A 226 18.44 1.89 -1.24
C GLN A 226 17.89 0.71 -2.03
N LEU A 227 18.13 -0.51 -1.54
CA LEU A 227 17.65 -1.72 -2.18
C LEU A 227 16.11 -1.75 -2.17
N VAL A 228 15.53 -2.04 -3.34
CA VAL A 228 14.09 -2.08 -3.56
C VAL A 228 13.70 -3.51 -3.95
N VAL A 229 12.73 -4.07 -3.23
CA VAL A 229 12.13 -5.37 -3.59
C VAL A 229 10.67 -5.14 -3.96
N ALA A 230 10.30 -5.47 -5.19
CA ALA A 230 8.91 -5.48 -5.63
C ALA A 230 8.35 -6.89 -5.53
N ILE A 231 7.16 -7.01 -4.95
CA ILE A 231 6.39 -8.25 -4.86
C ILE A 231 4.96 -8.02 -5.31
N GLU A 232 4.25 -9.11 -5.57
CA GLU A 232 2.82 -9.07 -5.83
C GLU A 232 2.04 -8.36 -4.72
N TYR A 233 1.05 -7.55 -5.13
CA TYR A 233 0.14 -6.89 -4.20
C TYR A 233 -1.08 -7.77 -3.90
N CYS A 234 -1.26 -8.16 -2.63
CA CYS A 234 -2.44 -8.89 -2.18
C CYS A 234 -3.62 -7.94 -1.92
N ASP A 235 -4.65 -8.01 -2.77
CA ASP A 235 -5.78 -7.09 -2.75
C ASP A 235 -6.65 -7.15 -1.49
N ASN A 236 -6.74 -8.33 -0.88
CA ASN A 236 -7.68 -8.58 0.22
C ASN A 236 -7.14 -8.19 1.61
N GLY A 237 -5.89 -7.70 1.67
CA GLY A 237 -5.23 -7.30 2.92
C GLY A 237 -4.59 -8.46 3.68
N THR A 238 -4.26 -8.22 4.96
CA THR A 238 -3.59 -9.20 5.83
C THR A 238 -4.58 -10.05 6.62
N VAL A 239 -4.14 -11.22 7.09
CA VAL A 239 -4.92 -12.06 8.03
C VAL A 239 -5.33 -11.28 9.28
N GLN A 240 -4.44 -10.41 9.80
CA GLN A 240 -4.77 -9.55 10.95
C GLN A 240 -5.95 -8.62 10.65
N GLN A 241 -6.00 -8.03 9.45
CA GLN A 241 -7.11 -7.19 9.03
C GLN A 241 -8.40 -8.00 8.89
N LEU A 242 -8.34 -9.21 8.32
CA LEU A 242 -9.48 -10.13 8.28
C LEU A 242 -9.99 -10.44 9.70
N MET A 243 -9.11 -10.82 10.62
CA MET A 243 -9.47 -11.11 12.01
C MET A 243 -10.11 -9.90 12.70
N GLN A 244 -9.64 -8.69 12.41
CA GLN A 244 -10.24 -7.46 12.93
C GLN A 244 -11.64 -7.22 12.36
N ARG A 245 -11.86 -7.47 11.06
CA ARG A 245 -13.18 -7.36 10.42
C ARG A 245 -14.18 -8.32 11.04
N LEU A 246 -13.80 -9.60 11.17
CA LEU A 246 -14.65 -10.63 11.77
C LEU A 246 -15.00 -10.32 13.23
N ARG A 247 -14.01 -9.87 14.02
CA ARG A 247 -14.24 -9.45 15.40
C ARG A 247 -15.26 -8.31 15.52
N ARG A 248 -15.20 -7.31 14.63
CA ARG A 248 -16.18 -6.20 14.60
C ARG A 248 -17.58 -6.68 14.23
N ALA A 249 -17.67 -7.69 13.38
CA ALA A 249 -18.94 -8.32 12.99
C ALA A 249 -19.46 -9.32 14.04
N GLY A 250 -18.72 -9.58 15.13
CA GLY A 250 -19.07 -10.62 16.11
C GLY A 250 -19.00 -12.04 15.54
N ILE A 251 -18.26 -12.24 14.44
CA ILE A 251 -18.13 -13.54 13.77
C ILE A 251 -16.87 -14.23 14.26
N GLN A 252 -17.02 -15.48 14.70
CA GLN A 252 -15.90 -16.37 14.95
C GLN A 252 -15.46 -17.01 13.64
N LEU A 253 -14.15 -17.14 13.45
CA LEU A 253 -13.62 -17.80 12.26
C LEU A 253 -13.87 -19.32 12.35
N PRO A 254 -14.51 -19.94 11.35
CA PRO A 254 -14.76 -21.38 11.35
C PRO A 254 -13.46 -22.19 11.44
N ASN A 255 -13.48 -23.31 12.15
CA ASN A 255 -12.33 -24.19 12.30
C ASN A 255 -11.89 -24.78 10.97
N ARG A 256 -12.81 -25.06 10.05
CA ARG A 256 -12.45 -25.49 8.68
C ARG A 256 -11.63 -24.42 7.94
N MET A 257 -11.95 -23.14 8.13
CA MET A 257 -11.15 -22.03 7.58
C MET A 257 -9.79 -21.91 8.29
N LEU A 258 -9.75 -22.08 9.61
CA LEU A 258 -8.50 -22.08 10.38
C LEU A 258 -7.54 -23.18 9.92
N TRP A 259 -8.03 -24.41 9.77
CA TRP A 259 -7.26 -25.54 9.24
C TRP A 259 -6.71 -25.26 7.84
N ALA A 260 -7.53 -24.72 6.94
CA ALA A 260 -7.11 -24.33 5.60
C ALA A 260 -6.05 -23.21 5.60
N MET A 261 -6.18 -22.21 6.48
CA MET A 261 -5.16 -21.17 6.66
C MET A 261 -3.85 -21.76 7.20
N PHE A 262 -3.91 -22.72 8.12
CA PHE A 262 -2.72 -23.39 8.66
C PHE A 262 -2.02 -24.30 7.65
N LEU A 263 -2.76 -24.89 6.71
CA LEU A 263 -2.16 -25.59 5.56
C LEU A 263 -1.25 -24.65 4.76
N CYS A 264 -1.67 -23.39 4.60
CA CYS A 264 -0.93 -22.39 3.86
C CYS A 264 0.22 -21.75 4.65
N LEU A 265 0.13 -21.74 5.99
CA LEU A 265 1.03 -20.99 6.89
C LEU A 265 2.01 -21.88 7.65
N GLY A 266 2.52 -22.95 7.01
CA GLY A 266 3.53 -23.84 7.59
C GLY A 266 4.77 -23.07 8.07
N ARG A 267 4.72 -22.64 9.34
CA ARG A 267 5.57 -21.68 10.08
C ARG A 267 5.17 -20.20 9.99
N TYR A 268 4.11 -19.83 10.70
CA TYR A 268 3.95 -18.47 11.22
C TYR A 268 4.15 -18.44 12.74
N THR A 269 5.19 -17.74 13.20
CA THR A 269 5.39 -17.40 14.62
C THR A 269 4.97 -15.95 14.87
N PRO A 270 3.91 -15.69 15.66
CA PRO A 270 3.75 -14.39 16.27
C PRO A 270 4.71 -14.28 17.45
N TRP A 271 5.48 -13.20 17.43
CA TRP A 271 6.41 -12.78 18.45
C TRP A 271 5.65 -12.35 19.72
N GLU A 272 5.96 -12.97 20.86
CA GLU A 272 5.98 -12.35 22.21
C GLU A 272 6.49 -13.35 23.27
N ASP A 273 7.15 -12.83 24.31
CA ASP A 273 7.74 -13.60 25.41
C ASP A 273 6.71 -14.01 26.46
N VAL A 274 5.96 -15.08 26.19
CA VAL A 274 5.18 -15.78 27.21
C VAL A 274 5.50 -17.26 27.16
N LEU A 275 6.38 -17.72 28.06
CA LEU A 275 6.62 -19.14 28.28
C LEU A 275 5.48 -19.71 29.12
N ASP A 276 4.64 -20.55 28.50
CA ASP A 276 3.55 -21.24 29.17
C ASP A 276 3.73 -22.77 29.06
N GLN A 277 3.15 -23.54 29.99
CA GLN A 277 3.19 -25.00 29.99
C GLN A 277 1.81 -25.59 29.68
N VAL A 278 1.66 -26.14 28.47
CA VAL A 278 0.41 -26.77 28.01
C VAL A 278 0.56 -28.28 28.05
N ASN A 279 -0.46 -28.99 28.54
CA ASN A 279 -0.51 -30.45 28.48
C ASN A 279 -0.92 -30.88 27.07
N ILE A 280 -0.09 -31.66 26.40
CA ILE A 280 -0.31 -32.14 25.03
C ILE A 280 -0.67 -33.62 25.12
N PRO A 281 -1.95 -34.01 24.92
CA PRO A 281 -2.38 -35.40 25.01
C PRO A 281 -1.60 -36.33 24.08
N ALA A 282 -1.30 -35.87 22.85
CA ALA A 282 -0.56 -36.65 21.87
C ALA A 282 0.87 -37.01 22.32
N LEU A 283 1.48 -36.19 23.18
CA LEU A 283 2.82 -36.42 23.74
C LEU A 283 2.79 -37.00 25.16
N GLY A 284 1.62 -37.08 25.79
CA GLY A 284 1.46 -37.54 27.17
C GLY A 284 2.21 -36.70 28.21
N ARG A 285 2.61 -35.46 27.88
CA ARG A 285 3.40 -34.58 28.77
C ARG A 285 3.14 -33.10 28.52
N ARG A 286 3.64 -32.27 29.45
CA ARG A 286 3.61 -30.80 29.30
C ARG A 286 4.74 -30.33 28.40
N VAL A 287 4.43 -29.37 27.53
CA VAL A 287 5.37 -28.73 26.61
C VAL A 287 5.44 -27.24 26.90
N GLN A 288 6.65 -26.70 26.89
CA GLN A 288 6.88 -25.27 26.99
C GLN A 288 6.66 -24.62 25.63
N VAL A 289 5.75 -23.66 25.56
CA VAL A 289 5.36 -22.98 24.33
C VAL A 289 5.33 -21.48 24.50
N LYS A 290 5.49 -20.78 23.37
CA LYS A 290 5.25 -19.34 23.26
C LYS A 290 3.90 -19.08 22.57
N LEU A 291 2.81 -19.19 23.34
CA LEU A 291 1.44 -19.13 22.81
C LEU A 291 0.74 -17.81 23.17
N HIS A 292 0.13 -17.16 22.18
CA HIS A 292 -0.68 -15.95 22.42
C HIS A 292 -2.00 -16.30 23.14
N PRO A 293 -2.46 -15.54 24.15
CA PRO A 293 -3.68 -15.86 24.92
C PRO A 293 -4.94 -16.01 24.08
N GLU A 294 -5.05 -15.25 22.98
CA GLU A 294 -6.18 -15.36 22.04
C GLU A 294 -6.28 -16.71 21.33
N LEU A 295 -5.20 -17.50 21.32
CA LEU A 295 -5.21 -18.86 20.80
C LEU A 295 -5.72 -19.86 21.84
N ARG A 296 -6.06 -19.48 23.09
CA ARG A 296 -6.61 -20.40 24.12
C ARG A 296 -8.13 -20.45 24.20
N LYS A 297 -8.82 -20.10 23.11
CA LYS A 297 -10.28 -19.99 23.16
C LYS A 297 -10.93 -21.36 22.99
N ASP A 298 -11.95 -21.62 23.79
CA ASP A 298 -12.65 -22.91 23.85
C ASP A 298 -13.33 -23.33 22.52
N TYR A 299 -13.46 -22.39 21.58
CA TYR A 299 -14.04 -22.64 20.25
C TYR A 299 -13.04 -23.18 19.22
N ILE A 300 -11.75 -23.27 19.54
CA ILE A 300 -10.73 -23.83 18.64
C ILE A 300 -10.71 -25.36 18.78
N ASP A 301 -10.71 -26.06 17.64
CA ASP A 301 -10.60 -27.51 17.58
C ASP A 301 -9.38 -28.01 18.37
N LYS A 302 -9.57 -29.05 19.17
CA LYS A 302 -8.53 -29.53 20.10
C LYS A 302 -7.31 -30.06 19.35
N ASP A 303 -7.53 -30.72 18.21
CA ASP A 303 -6.44 -31.21 17.38
C ASP A 303 -5.66 -30.06 16.75
N LEU A 304 -6.35 -28.98 16.37
CA LEU A 304 -5.72 -27.78 15.85
C LEU A 304 -4.87 -27.14 16.94
N MET A 305 -5.43 -26.98 18.13
CA MET A 305 -4.72 -26.47 19.28
C MET A 305 -3.45 -27.26 19.58
N ASP A 306 -3.56 -28.59 19.62
CA ASP A 306 -2.45 -29.50 19.89
C ASP A 306 -1.33 -29.29 18.86
N LEU A 307 -1.69 -29.24 17.57
CA LEU A 307 -0.75 -29.00 16.49
C LEU A 307 -0.08 -27.62 16.59
N LEU A 308 -0.83 -26.57 16.91
CA LEU A 308 -0.31 -25.21 17.08
C LEU A 308 0.69 -25.12 18.22
N VAL A 309 0.35 -25.72 19.35
CA VAL A 309 1.19 -25.78 20.54
C VAL A 309 2.49 -26.54 20.21
N ARG A 310 2.41 -27.69 19.55
CA ARG A 310 3.59 -28.46 19.14
C ARG A 310 4.47 -27.68 18.15
N CYS A 311 3.88 -26.99 17.17
CA CYS A 311 4.62 -26.12 16.25
C CYS A 311 5.38 -24.97 16.95
N GLN A 312 4.88 -24.51 18.09
CA GLN A 312 5.47 -23.43 18.89
C GLN A 312 6.30 -23.94 20.08
N ALA A 313 6.59 -25.24 20.13
CA ALA A 313 7.38 -25.81 21.21
C ALA A 313 8.82 -25.26 21.22
N THR A 314 9.30 -24.90 22.41
CA THR A 314 10.69 -24.45 22.60
C THR A 314 11.67 -25.58 22.27
N ASN A 315 11.34 -26.81 22.66
CA ASN A 315 12.12 -27.99 22.31
C ASN A 315 11.80 -28.44 20.88
N GLU A 316 12.82 -28.55 20.03
CA GLU A 316 12.67 -28.95 18.63
C GLU A 316 12.12 -30.37 18.46
N GLN A 317 12.41 -31.26 19.41
CA GLN A 317 11.91 -32.64 19.40
C GLN A 317 10.40 -32.76 19.63
N ASP A 318 9.78 -31.69 20.15
CA ASP A 318 8.35 -31.65 20.43
C ASP A 318 7.56 -31.13 19.22
N ARG A 319 8.27 -30.54 18.24
CA ARG A 319 7.69 -30.01 17.00
C ARG A 319 7.37 -31.15 16.05
N PRO A 320 6.23 -31.11 15.35
CA PRO A 320 5.91 -32.14 14.37
C PRO A 320 6.89 -32.09 13.20
N LEU A 321 7.14 -33.25 12.61
CA LEU A 321 7.84 -33.32 11.33
C LEU A 321 6.94 -32.73 10.22
N LEU A 322 7.54 -32.28 9.12
CA LEU A 322 6.76 -31.67 8.03
C LEU A 322 5.73 -32.64 7.44
N GLU A 323 6.09 -33.93 7.29
CA GLU A 323 5.19 -34.98 6.80
C GLU A 323 4.00 -35.21 7.75
N GLU A 324 4.26 -35.20 9.06
CA GLU A 324 3.22 -35.32 10.08
C GLU A 324 2.29 -34.10 10.06
N LEU A 325 2.87 -32.89 9.98
CA LEU A 325 2.13 -31.65 9.88
C LEU A 325 1.21 -31.66 8.65
N GLN A 326 1.76 -31.97 7.47
CA GLN A 326 1.01 -32.00 6.22
C GLN A 326 -0.15 -32.98 6.30
N LYS A 327 0.12 -34.23 6.72
CA LYS A 327 -0.91 -35.25 6.85
C LYS A 327 -2.01 -34.85 7.82
N THR A 328 -1.64 -34.32 8.99
CA THR A 328 -2.60 -33.88 10.01
C THR A 328 -3.54 -32.80 9.46
N VAL A 329 -3.00 -31.83 8.72
CA VAL A 329 -3.79 -30.74 8.17
C VAL A 329 -4.65 -31.21 6.99
N GLU A 330 -4.12 -32.05 6.09
CA GLU A 330 -4.88 -32.64 4.98
C GLU A 330 -6.09 -33.45 5.49
N ASP A 331 -5.86 -34.31 6.48
CA ASP A 331 -6.92 -35.10 7.14
C ASP A 331 -7.95 -34.18 7.83
N ALA A 332 -7.51 -33.07 8.41
CA ALA A 332 -8.37 -32.12 9.10
C ALA A 332 -9.24 -31.28 8.15
N VAL A 333 -8.70 -30.84 7.00
CA VAL A 333 -9.44 -30.07 5.99
C VAL A 333 -10.56 -30.91 5.35
N ALA A 334 -10.38 -32.24 5.29
CA ALA A 334 -11.40 -33.17 4.80
C ALA A 334 -12.57 -33.41 5.78
N ARG A 335 -12.52 -32.88 7.01
CA ARG A 335 -13.58 -33.08 8.02
C ARG A 335 -14.87 -32.34 7.62
N PRO A 336 -16.04 -32.99 7.70
CA PRO A 336 -17.31 -32.35 7.40
C PRO A 336 -17.71 -31.36 8.51
N ALA A 337 -18.60 -30.41 8.19
CA ALA A 337 -19.13 -29.45 9.16
C ALA A 337 -19.70 -30.12 10.43
N SER A 338 -20.30 -31.31 10.29
CA SER A 338 -20.86 -32.09 11.40
C SER A 338 -19.81 -32.55 12.43
N TYR A 339 -18.52 -32.61 12.06
CA TYR A 339 -17.45 -32.93 13.01
C TYR A 339 -17.37 -31.91 14.14
N TYR A 340 -17.57 -30.63 13.80
CA TYR A 340 -17.39 -29.51 14.72
C TYR A 340 -18.63 -29.21 15.58
N SER A 341 -19.74 -29.93 15.37
CA SER A 341 -21.02 -29.65 16.04
C SER A 341 -20.99 -29.82 17.56
N ASN A 342 -20.03 -30.61 18.06
CA ASN A 342 -19.93 -30.99 19.47
C ASN A 342 -18.90 -30.15 20.24
N ILE A 343 -18.27 -29.16 19.60
CA ILE A 343 -17.28 -28.31 20.26
C ILE A 343 -18.00 -27.18 21.01
N PRO A 344 -17.77 -27.03 22.32
CA PRO A 344 -18.40 -25.98 23.12
C PRO A 344 -18.10 -24.57 22.57
N GLY A 345 -19.12 -23.72 22.50
CA GLY A 345 -18.95 -22.31 22.11
C GLY A 345 -18.83 -22.07 20.61
N ILE A 346 -18.93 -23.13 19.77
CA ILE A 346 -19.07 -23.01 18.32
C ILE A 346 -20.55 -22.96 17.94
N ASP A 347 -20.88 -22.14 16.94
CA ASP A 347 -22.12 -22.22 16.18
C ASP A 347 -21.91 -23.14 14.96
N PRO A 348 -22.45 -24.37 14.94
CA PRO A 348 -22.20 -25.34 13.86
C PRO A 348 -22.70 -24.85 12.50
N SER A 349 -23.65 -23.91 12.47
CA SER A 349 -24.13 -23.31 11.22
C SER A 349 -23.06 -22.48 10.51
N LYS A 350 -21.98 -22.09 11.21
CA LYS A 350 -20.85 -21.35 10.63
C LYS A 350 -19.81 -22.23 9.96
N GLU A 351 -19.86 -23.54 10.19
CA GLU A 351 -18.90 -24.50 9.61
C GLU A 351 -19.37 -25.06 8.26
N THR A 352 -20.56 -24.69 7.77
CA THR A 352 -21.06 -25.15 6.46
C THR A 352 -20.37 -24.45 5.30
N ASP A 353 -20.38 -25.07 4.13
CA ASP A 353 -19.75 -24.51 2.93
C ASP A 353 -20.41 -23.17 2.53
N GLU A 354 -21.72 -23.05 2.70
CA GLU A 354 -22.47 -21.82 2.43
C GLU A 354 -22.05 -20.69 3.37
N ALA A 355 -21.91 -20.99 4.66
CA ALA A 355 -21.49 -19.99 5.64
C ALA A 355 -20.05 -19.54 5.41
N ILE A 356 -19.13 -20.47 5.16
CA ILE A 356 -17.73 -20.18 4.83
C ILE A 356 -17.64 -19.35 3.55
N THR A 357 -18.39 -19.72 2.51
CA THR A 357 -18.46 -18.96 1.25
C THR A 357 -18.97 -17.54 1.50
N GLY A 358 -20.00 -17.39 2.34
CA GLY A 358 -20.51 -16.08 2.75
C GLY A 358 -19.47 -15.24 3.49
N ILE A 359 -18.66 -15.86 4.36
CA ILE A 359 -17.59 -15.17 5.07
C ILE A 359 -16.52 -14.68 4.08
N ILE A 360 -16.07 -15.55 3.17
CA ILE A 360 -15.08 -15.20 2.14
C ILE A 360 -15.61 -14.06 1.27
N GLN A 361 -16.83 -14.19 0.75
CA GLN A 361 -17.41 -13.19 -0.13
C GLN A 361 -17.52 -11.84 0.58
N ASN A 362 -18.06 -11.81 1.79
CA ASN A 362 -18.37 -10.54 2.46
C ASN A 362 -17.16 -9.88 3.12
N TYR A 363 -16.25 -10.65 3.71
CA TYR A 363 -15.18 -10.10 4.54
C TYR A 363 -13.78 -10.20 3.92
N VAL A 364 -13.63 -11.01 2.86
CA VAL A 364 -12.39 -11.11 2.09
C VAL A 364 -12.54 -10.36 0.76
N LEU A 365 -13.54 -10.72 -0.07
CA LEU A 365 -13.64 -10.23 -1.46
C LEU A 365 -14.35 -8.86 -1.57
N ASN A 366 -15.54 -8.70 -0.99
CA ASN A 366 -16.38 -7.50 -1.15
C ASN A 366 -15.85 -6.25 -0.42
N GLU A 367 -15.12 -6.44 0.68
CA GLU A 367 -14.55 -5.37 1.49
C GLU A 367 -13.38 -4.62 0.79
N THR A 368 -12.93 -5.08 -0.38
CA THR A 368 -11.95 -4.34 -1.20
C THR A 368 -12.55 -3.12 -1.91
N SER A 369 -13.88 -3.01 -1.97
CA SER A 369 -14.60 -1.94 -2.68
C SER A 369 -14.58 -0.57 -1.98
N TYR A 370 -14.26 -0.50 -0.69
CA TYR A 370 -14.30 0.75 0.08
C TYR A 370 -13.03 1.62 -0.01
N PHE A 371 -12.00 1.17 -0.73
CA PHE A 371 -10.70 1.88 -0.77
C PHE A 371 -10.36 2.56 -2.09
N TRP A 372 -11.19 2.46 -3.13
CA TRP A 372 -11.07 3.23 -4.37
C TRP A 372 -12.45 3.49 -4.98
N PRO A 373 -12.73 4.69 -5.52
CA PRO A 373 -13.79 4.86 -6.50
C PRO A 373 -13.45 3.94 -7.67
N SER A 374 -14.26 2.91 -7.85
CA SER A 374 -14.23 1.99 -8.97
C SER A 374 -14.40 2.76 -10.29
N ASP A 375 -13.57 2.40 -11.27
CA ASP A 375 -13.82 2.51 -12.69
C ASP A 375 -14.20 3.91 -13.23
N ILE A 376 -13.22 4.79 -13.36
CA ILE A 376 -13.25 5.79 -14.43
C ILE A 376 -12.60 5.12 -15.64
N PRO A 377 -13.35 4.77 -16.71
CA PRO A 377 -12.74 4.40 -17.97
C PRO A 377 -11.93 5.60 -18.45
N LEU A 378 -10.63 5.40 -18.72
CA LEU A 378 -9.92 6.37 -19.55
C LEU A 378 -10.68 6.46 -20.88
N PRO A 379 -10.95 7.67 -21.41
CA PRO A 379 -11.61 7.79 -22.71
C PRO A 379 -10.79 7.03 -23.75
N ASP A 380 -11.46 6.23 -24.56
CA ASP A 380 -10.87 5.39 -25.60
C ASP A 380 -9.82 6.19 -26.37
N ALA A 381 -8.56 5.74 -26.29
CA ALA A 381 -7.51 6.29 -27.13
C ALA A 381 -7.93 6.07 -28.59
N PRO A 382 -7.87 7.09 -29.47
CA PRO A 382 -8.35 6.97 -30.82
C PRO A 382 -7.63 5.82 -31.55
N ASP A 383 -8.42 4.88 -32.06
CA ASP A 383 -8.00 3.79 -32.93
C ASP A 383 -7.20 4.34 -34.12
N THR A 384 -5.88 4.40 -33.97
CA THR A 384 -4.97 4.59 -35.10
C THR A 384 -3.93 3.47 -35.03
N PRO A 385 -3.95 2.51 -35.97
CA PRO A 385 -3.00 1.41 -35.96
C PRO A 385 -1.63 1.93 -36.35
N ILE A 386 -0.72 2.07 -35.39
CA ILE A 386 0.70 2.16 -35.68
C ILE A 386 1.17 0.75 -36.00
N ALA A 387 1.31 0.45 -37.30
CA ALA A 387 1.87 -0.80 -37.78
C ALA A 387 3.31 -0.94 -37.28
N LEU A 388 3.56 -1.92 -36.40
CA LEU A 388 4.89 -2.39 -36.09
C LEU A 388 5.14 -3.66 -36.91
N THR A 389 6.01 -3.55 -37.92
CA THR A 389 6.58 -4.71 -38.63
C THR A 389 7.28 -5.64 -37.63
N PRO A 390 7.03 -6.96 -37.66
CA PRO A 390 7.66 -7.88 -36.74
C PRO A 390 9.16 -8.04 -37.07
N LEU A 391 10.01 -7.82 -36.07
CA LEU A 391 11.41 -8.19 -36.13
C LEU A 391 11.50 -9.72 -36.06
N ASN A 392 11.93 -10.33 -37.16
CA ASN A 392 12.12 -11.78 -37.27
C ASN A 392 13.42 -12.16 -36.55
N VAL A 393 13.31 -12.61 -35.29
CA VAL A 393 14.46 -13.15 -34.53
C VAL A 393 14.23 -14.67 -34.38
N PRO A 394 15.15 -15.53 -34.86
CA PRO A 394 14.99 -16.97 -34.74
C PRO A 394 15.16 -17.42 -33.28
N LEU A 395 14.24 -18.25 -32.81
CA LEU A 395 14.32 -18.92 -31.52
C LEU A 395 15.50 -19.93 -31.51
N PRO A 396 16.40 -19.90 -30.52
CA PRO A 396 17.37 -20.97 -30.34
C PRO A 396 16.68 -22.23 -29.79
N ALA A 397 17.03 -23.37 -30.37
CA ALA A 397 16.49 -24.68 -30.06
C ALA A 397 16.78 -25.11 -28.60
N SER A 398 15.75 -25.62 -27.92
CA SER A 398 15.89 -26.28 -26.61
C SER A 398 16.70 -27.58 -26.74
N PRO A 399 17.71 -27.82 -25.89
CA PRO A 399 18.23 -29.15 -25.69
C PRO A 399 17.40 -29.83 -24.58
N ILE A 400 16.41 -30.61 -24.99
CA ILE A 400 15.93 -31.73 -24.17
C ILE A 400 16.98 -32.84 -24.33
N SER A 401 17.50 -33.35 -23.23
CA SER A 401 18.06 -34.70 -23.21
C SER A 401 17.51 -35.43 -21.99
N PRO A 402 17.00 -36.66 -22.17
CA PRO A 402 16.37 -37.43 -21.11
C PRO A 402 17.43 -38.14 -20.29
N LEU A 403 17.26 -38.15 -18.97
CA LEU A 403 17.42 -39.32 -18.10
C LEU A 403 16.75 -39.04 -16.76
#